data_AF-A0A4Q3J6X8-F1
#
_entry.id   AF-A0A4Q3J6X8-F1
#
_cell.length_a   1.000
_cell.length_b   1.000
_cell.length_c   1.000
_cell.angle_alpha   90.00
_cell.angle_beta   90.00
_cell.angle_gamma   90.00
#
_symmetry.space_group_name_H-M   'P 1'
#
loop_
_entity.id
_entity.type
_entity.pdbx_description
1 polymer ?
#
loop_
_entity_poly.entity_id
_entity_poly.type
_entity_poly.pdbx_seq_one_letter_code
_entity_poly.pdbx_strand_id
1 'polypeptide(L)'
;MQLDALPLSDGRRERLRRQGVELHEGWSGPLPPASAGVLTLYVSDRPFAPELMSVAADGVCFPVDEGGVLLIRSTGAIDPAGVRLIRKRTASALLAPSALAELERAAGLTPAPGPATTPADCDRRLQGLFPEVTEALYFCTGLAAEAAVFSAVAEELGALTLFYAQNGYGGTGQLIADILPRDGLITPAPLPVLARDADGRTVTIVDRIVAALPGLGGAPACLFLEMPTNPELQVHDFAALMAALRAYRAQHGVAIPVLVDTTLAPLYPLFAQEFSRGWPFVCVKSGSKYFTRGKATLGVAFCADEPLARAILGRARAYGRDTDTFARPSQLAAAVEGLT
;
A
#
# COMPACT_ATOMS: atom_id res chain seq x y z
N MET A 1 -15.25 -17.87 0.00
CA MET A 1 -14.89 -17.84 1.44
C MET A 1 -16.02 -17.11 2.16
N GLN A 2 -16.66 -17.71 3.15
CA GLN A 2 -17.72 -17.05 3.92
C GLN A 2 -17.03 -16.05 4.86
N LEU A 3 -17.24 -14.74 4.63
CA LEU A 3 -16.70 -13.70 5.50
C LEU A 3 -17.67 -13.54 6.67
N ASP A 4 -17.50 -14.36 7.71
CA ASP A 4 -18.28 -14.21 8.94
C ASP A 4 -17.89 -12.91 9.70
N ALA A 5 -16.74 -12.32 9.34
CA ALA A 5 -16.23 -11.05 9.87
C ALA A 5 -15.28 -10.35 8.88
N LEU A 6 -15.08 -9.04 9.05
CA LEU A 6 -14.02 -8.29 8.37
C LEU A 6 -12.63 -8.80 8.81
N PRO A 7 -11.62 -8.79 7.93
CA PRO A 7 -10.28 -9.30 8.23
C PRO A 7 -9.45 -8.34 9.10
N LEU A 8 -10.08 -7.59 10.00
CA LEU A 8 -9.46 -6.61 10.88
C LEU A 8 -8.86 -7.27 12.11
N SER A 9 -7.60 -6.94 12.41
CA SER A 9 -6.97 -7.22 13.70
C SER A 9 -7.68 -6.56 14.88
N ASP A 10 -7.53 -7.11 16.08
CA ASP A 10 -8.09 -6.53 17.31
C ASP A 10 -7.60 -5.10 17.56
N GLY A 11 -6.33 -4.83 17.26
CA GLY A 11 -5.75 -3.48 17.36
C GLY A 11 -6.41 -2.49 16.41
N ARG A 12 -6.72 -2.91 15.16
CA ARG A 12 -7.44 -2.07 14.20
C ARG A 12 -8.89 -1.82 14.64
N ARG A 13 -9.56 -2.85 15.18
CA ARG A 13 -10.92 -2.74 15.74
C ARG A 13 -10.96 -1.75 16.90
N GLU A 14 -10.01 -1.82 17.81
CA GLU A 14 -9.91 -0.88 18.93
C GLU A 14 -9.61 0.56 18.48
N ARG A 15 -8.75 0.75 17.48
CA ARG A 15 -8.53 2.07 16.89
C ARG A 15 -9.82 2.65 16.29
N LEU A 16 -10.58 1.84 15.55
CA LEU A 16 -11.86 2.26 14.97
C LEU A 16 -12.87 2.67 16.05
N ARG A 17 -13.00 1.89 17.14
CA ARG A 17 -13.85 2.27 18.28
C ARG A 17 -13.46 3.61 18.90
N ARG A 18 -12.16 3.84 19.12
CA ARG A 18 -11.65 5.14 19.63
C ARG A 18 -11.92 6.31 18.68
N GLN A 19 -12.08 6.03 17.38
CA GLN A 19 -12.47 7.01 16.37
C GLN A 19 -14.00 7.17 16.25
N GLY A 20 -14.78 6.55 17.14
CA GLY A 20 -16.24 6.61 17.12
C GLY A 20 -16.85 5.74 16.02
N VAL A 21 -16.20 4.64 15.61
CA VAL A 21 -16.76 3.68 14.66
C VAL A 21 -17.20 2.41 15.37
N GLU A 22 -18.47 2.05 15.21
CA GLU A 22 -19.05 0.81 15.71
C GLU A 22 -19.26 -0.17 14.55
N LEU A 23 -18.69 -1.37 14.70
CA LEU A 23 -18.83 -2.47 13.75
C LEU A 23 -19.77 -3.52 14.34
N HIS A 24 -20.86 -3.82 13.62
CA HIS A 24 -21.79 -4.89 13.97
C HIS A 24 -21.61 -6.06 13.01
N GLU A 25 -20.82 -7.05 13.42
CA GLU A 25 -20.57 -8.31 12.71
C GLU A 25 -21.28 -9.47 13.43
N GLY A 26 -21.76 -10.46 12.67
CA GLY A 26 -22.51 -11.60 13.23
C GLY A 26 -23.74 -11.17 14.04
N TRP A 27 -24.24 -9.96 13.81
CA TRP A 27 -25.31 -9.37 14.61
C TRP A 27 -26.65 -9.97 14.22
N SER A 28 -27.36 -10.50 15.21
CA SER A 28 -28.72 -11.00 15.04
C SER A 28 -29.68 -10.15 15.87
N GLY A 29 -30.61 -9.46 15.19
CA GLY A 29 -31.60 -8.59 15.83
C GLY A 29 -31.50 -7.12 15.43
N PRO A 30 -32.32 -6.25 16.03
CA PRO A 30 -32.28 -4.82 15.74
C PRO A 30 -30.95 -4.22 16.19
N LEU A 31 -30.42 -3.28 15.41
CA LEU A 31 -29.26 -2.50 15.81
C LEU A 31 -29.63 -1.55 16.95
N PRO A 32 -28.65 -1.18 17.80
CA PRO A 32 -28.85 -0.13 18.79
C PRO A 32 -29.30 1.18 18.13
N PRO A 33 -30.02 2.06 18.85
CA PRO A 33 -30.35 3.39 18.36
C PRO A 33 -29.08 4.17 18.00
N ALA A 34 -29.16 4.96 16.93
CA ALA A 34 -28.05 5.80 16.49
C ALA A 34 -27.58 6.73 17.61
N SER A 35 -26.27 6.77 17.83
CA SER A 35 -25.62 7.65 18.81
C SER A 35 -24.96 8.84 18.11
N ALA A 36 -25.12 10.04 18.65
CA ALA A 36 -24.53 11.24 18.07
C ALA A 36 -22.99 11.13 18.06
N GLY A 37 -22.38 11.35 16.89
CA GLY A 37 -20.93 11.28 16.72
C GLY A 37 -20.36 9.86 16.59
N VAL A 38 -21.21 8.84 16.50
CA VAL A 38 -20.80 7.45 16.26
C VAL A 38 -21.19 7.03 14.85
N LEU A 39 -20.23 6.54 14.07
CA LEU A 39 -20.45 5.93 12.77
C LEU A 39 -20.80 4.44 12.95
N THR A 40 -22.03 4.06 12.59
CA THR A 40 -22.52 2.69 12.72
C THR A 40 -22.40 1.94 11.39
N LEU A 41 -21.61 0.87 11.36
CA LEU A 41 -21.46 0.00 10.19
C LEU A 41 -21.99 -1.40 10.50
N TYR A 42 -22.94 -1.87 9.69
CA TYR A 42 -23.40 -3.26 9.73
C TYR A 42 -22.62 -4.10 8.71
N VAL A 43 -22.14 -5.26 9.13
CA VAL A 43 -21.40 -6.19 8.27
C VAL A 43 -22.22 -7.48 8.12
N SER A 44 -22.74 -7.68 6.92
CA SER A 44 -23.44 -8.92 6.54
C SER A 44 -22.43 -10.03 6.29
N ASP A 45 -22.75 -11.24 6.77
CA ASP A 45 -22.06 -12.49 6.44
C ASP A 45 -22.55 -13.11 5.11
N ARG A 46 -23.62 -12.55 4.55
CA ARG A 46 -24.28 -13.00 3.32
C ARG A 46 -24.20 -11.97 2.19
N PRO A 47 -24.24 -12.41 0.92
CA PRO A 47 -24.35 -11.53 -0.24
C PRO A 47 -25.55 -10.59 -0.17
N PHE A 48 -25.60 -9.64 -1.10
CA PHE A 48 -26.71 -8.67 -1.16
C PHE A 48 -28.07 -9.37 -1.16
N ALA A 49 -28.96 -8.89 -0.28
CA ALA A 49 -30.36 -9.24 -0.25
C ALA A 49 -31.19 -7.97 0.05
N PRO A 50 -32.43 -7.85 -0.47
CA PRO A 50 -33.25 -6.65 -0.30
C PRO A 50 -33.44 -6.21 1.16
N GLU A 51 -33.41 -7.14 2.11
CA GLU A 51 -33.56 -6.88 3.55
C GLU A 51 -32.42 -6.01 4.09
N LEU A 52 -31.21 -6.09 3.51
CA LEU A 52 -30.09 -5.22 3.88
C LEU A 52 -30.38 -3.74 3.65
N MET A 53 -31.33 -3.41 2.75
CA MET A 53 -31.76 -2.04 2.50
C MET A 53 -32.63 -1.46 3.62
N SER A 54 -33.07 -2.28 4.57
CA SER A 54 -33.88 -1.86 5.72
C SER A 54 -33.07 -1.71 7.02
N VAL A 55 -31.78 -2.09 7.00
CA VAL A 55 -30.91 -2.01 8.18
C VAL A 55 -30.66 -0.54 8.57
N ALA A 56 -30.92 -0.22 9.84
CA ALA A 56 -30.75 1.11 10.42
C ALA A 56 -29.29 1.37 10.82
N ALA A 57 -28.40 1.44 9.82
CA ALA A 57 -26.98 1.78 9.96
C ALA A 57 -26.59 2.92 9.02
N ASP A 58 -25.47 3.62 9.30
CA ASP A 58 -24.91 4.65 8.41
C ASP A 58 -24.30 4.04 7.14
N GLY A 59 -23.78 2.81 7.27
CA GLY A 59 -23.26 2.02 6.17
C GLY A 59 -23.52 0.53 6.35
N VAL A 60 -23.68 -0.17 5.24
CA VAL A 60 -23.87 -1.64 5.21
C VAL A 60 -22.81 -2.25 4.30
N CYS A 61 -21.99 -3.13 4.87
CA CYS A 61 -21.00 -3.92 4.16
C CYS A 61 -21.57 -5.32 3.87
N PHE A 62 -21.35 -5.84 2.67
CA PHE A 62 -21.63 -7.24 2.37
C PHE A 62 -20.57 -7.84 1.44
N PRO A 63 -20.29 -9.15 1.55
CA PRO A 63 -19.31 -9.82 0.73
C PRO A 63 -19.79 -10.00 -0.72
N VAL A 64 -18.82 -9.95 -1.63
CA VAL A 64 -18.90 -10.49 -2.99
C VAL A 64 -17.70 -11.40 -3.19
N ASP A 65 -17.67 -12.20 -4.25
CA ASP A 65 -16.51 -13.05 -4.52
C ASP A 65 -15.22 -12.21 -4.64
N GLU A 66 -14.20 -12.58 -3.87
CA GLU A 66 -12.91 -11.87 -3.77
C GLU A 66 -12.99 -10.37 -3.39
N GLY A 67 -14.06 -9.92 -2.71
CA GLY A 67 -14.15 -8.54 -2.25
C GLY A 67 -15.38 -8.22 -1.40
N GLY A 68 -15.72 -6.93 -1.37
CA GLY A 68 -16.87 -6.43 -0.62
C GLY A 68 -17.45 -5.16 -1.21
N VAL A 69 -18.71 -4.92 -0.87
CA VAL A 69 -19.45 -3.72 -1.24
C VAL A 69 -19.82 -2.96 0.04
N LEU A 70 -19.61 -1.65 0.02
CA LEU A 70 -20.12 -0.73 1.02
C LEU A 70 -21.30 0.04 0.42
N LEU A 71 -22.49 -0.15 0.99
CA LEU A 71 -23.65 0.70 0.77
C LEU A 71 -23.62 1.86 1.75
N ILE A 72 -23.52 3.08 1.24
CA ILE A 72 -23.60 4.30 2.06
C ILE A 72 -25.08 4.66 2.22
N ARG A 73 -25.55 4.69 3.46
CA ARG A 73 -26.93 5.02 3.83
C ARG A 73 -27.07 6.46 4.33
N SER A 74 -26.04 6.97 4.99
CA SER A 74 -25.97 8.32 5.53
C SER A 74 -24.79 9.08 4.94
N THR A 75 -25.05 9.93 3.94
CA THR A 75 -23.99 10.78 3.33
C THR A 75 -23.55 11.93 4.24
N GLY A 76 -24.32 12.24 5.28
CA GLY A 76 -23.91 13.16 6.35
C GLY A 76 -22.88 12.54 7.29
N ALA A 77 -22.89 11.22 7.46
CA ALA A 77 -21.92 10.49 8.29
C ALA A 77 -20.73 9.95 7.49
N ILE A 78 -20.95 9.51 6.25
CA ILE A 78 -19.91 8.95 5.37
C ILE A 78 -19.81 9.80 4.10
N ASP A 79 -18.68 10.47 3.91
CA ASP A 79 -18.37 11.19 2.67
C ASP A 79 -18.09 10.22 1.51
N PRO A 80 -18.97 10.14 0.49
CA PRO A 80 -18.76 9.23 -0.64
C PRO A 80 -17.54 9.62 -1.48
N ALA A 81 -17.20 10.90 -1.56
CA ALA A 81 -16.05 11.37 -2.34
C ALA A 81 -14.74 10.96 -1.66
N GLY A 82 -14.65 11.12 -0.33
CA GLY A 82 -13.54 10.64 0.49
C GLY A 82 -13.36 9.12 0.39
N VAL A 83 -14.43 8.34 0.47
CA VAL A 83 -14.38 6.87 0.28
C VAL A 83 -13.84 6.52 -1.10
N ARG A 84 -14.32 7.17 -2.17
CA ARG A 84 -13.84 6.94 -3.54
C ARG A 84 -12.36 7.31 -3.68
N LEU A 85 -11.93 8.42 -3.09
CA LEU A 85 -10.54 8.84 -3.09
C LEU A 85 -9.65 7.78 -2.44
N ILE A 86 -9.97 7.35 -1.22
CA ILE A 86 -9.22 6.32 -0.50
C ILE A 86 -9.18 5.03 -1.32
N ARG A 87 -10.34 4.50 -1.74
CA ARG A 87 -10.40 3.26 -2.52
C ARG A 87 -9.58 3.31 -3.81
N LYS A 88 -9.61 4.42 -4.54
CA LYS A 88 -8.83 4.61 -5.78
C LYS A 88 -7.32 4.57 -5.53
N ARG A 89 -6.86 4.86 -4.31
CA ARG A 89 -5.44 4.93 -3.93
C ARG A 89 -4.97 3.74 -3.10
N THR A 90 -5.83 3.02 -2.41
CA THR A 90 -5.38 1.98 -1.47
C THR A 90 -5.88 0.59 -1.82
N ALA A 91 -6.84 0.45 -2.73
CA ALA A 91 -7.42 -0.83 -3.09
C ALA A 91 -7.70 -0.95 -4.60
N SER A 92 -8.06 -2.14 -5.05
CA SER A 92 -8.68 -2.33 -6.36
C SER A 92 -10.20 -2.28 -6.24
N ALA A 93 -10.87 -1.84 -7.30
CA ALA A 93 -12.27 -2.24 -7.51
C ALA A 93 -12.35 -3.77 -7.69
N LEU A 94 -13.56 -4.32 -7.67
CA LEU A 94 -13.80 -5.70 -8.05
C LEU A 94 -13.14 -5.97 -9.43
N LEU A 95 -12.33 -7.02 -9.50
CA LEU A 95 -11.58 -7.34 -10.72
C LEU A 95 -12.54 -7.79 -11.81
N ALA A 96 -12.16 -7.62 -13.08
CA ALA A 96 -13.03 -7.99 -14.20
C ALA A 96 -13.53 -9.45 -14.15
N PRO A 97 -12.68 -10.47 -13.82
CA PRO A 97 -13.16 -11.84 -13.66
C PRO A 97 -14.17 -12.00 -12.52
N SER A 98 -13.90 -11.38 -11.36
CA SER A 98 -14.79 -11.46 -10.20
C SER A 98 -16.11 -10.72 -10.46
N ALA A 99 -16.08 -9.59 -11.18
CA ALA A 99 -17.27 -8.87 -11.61
C ALA A 99 -18.11 -9.66 -12.60
N LEU A 100 -17.48 -10.36 -13.55
CA LEU A 100 -18.17 -11.26 -14.46
C LEU A 100 -18.83 -12.42 -13.69
N ALA A 101 -18.12 -13.03 -12.74
CA ALA A 101 -18.68 -14.09 -11.90
C ALA A 101 -19.92 -13.62 -11.11
N GLU A 102 -19.89 -12.40 -10.56
CA GLU A 102 -21.06 -11.83 -9.89
C GLU A 102 -22.24 -11.61 -10.85
N LEU A 103 -21.98 -11.14 -12.09
CA LEU A 103 -23.01 -10.99 -13.12
C LEU A 103 -23.59 -12.34 -13.56
N GLU A 104 -22.75 -13.37 -13.69
CA GLU A 104 -23.18 -14.73 -14.00
C GLU A 104 -24.10 -15.29 -12.91
N ARG A 105 -23.72 -15.15 -11.62
CA ARG A 105 -24.57 -15.55 -10.49
C ARG A 105 -25.91 -14.82 -10.50
N ALA A 106 -25.88 -13.50 -10.74
CA ALA A 106 -27.10 -12.69 -10.82
C ALA A 106 -28.03 -13.11 -11.97
N ALA A 107 -27.46 -13.64 -13.06
CA ALA A 107 -28.20 -14.21 -14.19
C ALA A 107 -28.63 -15.67 -13.98
N GLY A 108 -28.36 -16.28 -12.82
CA GLY A 108 -28.66 -17.69 -12.55
C GLY A 108 -27.69 -18.67 -13.24
N LEU A 109 -26.53 -18.20 -13.67
CA LEU A 109 -25.47 -19.00 -14.29
C LEU A 109 -24.44 -19.46 -13.25
N THR A 110 -23.72 -20.54 -13.56
CA THR A 110 -22.60 -21.01 -12.74
C THR A 110 -21.30 -20.38 -13.25
N PRO A 111 -20.58 -19.60 -12.43
CA PRO A 111 -19.33 -18.98 -12.86
C PRO A 111 -18.25 -20.00 -13.18
N ALA A 112 -17.40 -19.65 -14.15
CA ALA A 112 -16.20 -20.43 -14.43
C ALA A 112 -15.25 -20.43 -13.22
N PRO A 113 -14.54 -21.53 -12.95
CA PRO A 113 -13.57 -21.58 -11.86
C PRO A 113 -12.42 -20.59 -12.12
N GLY A 114 -12.03 -19.85 -11.09
CA GLY A 114 -10.86 -18.97 -11.13
C GLY A 114 -9.54 -19.75 -11.07
N PRO A 115 -8.40 -19.10 -11.37
CA PRO A 115 -7.09 -19.70 -11.19
C PRO A 115 -6.78 -19.93 -9.72
N ALA A 116 -5.95 -20.95 -9.42
CA ALA A 116 -5.56 -21.33 -8.06
C ALA A 116 -4.14 -20.84 -7.68
N THR A 117 -3.60 -19.85 -8.39
CA THR A 117 -2.23 -19.38 -8.19
C THR A 117 -2.03 -18.74 -6.82
N THR A 118 -0.92 -19.07 -6.17
CA THR A 118 -0.59 -18.64 -4.81
C THR A 118 0.57 -17.64 -4.79
N PRO A 119 0.77 -16.88 -3.70
CA PRO A 119 1.95 -16.03 -3.53
C PRO A 119 3.28 -16.79 -3.69
N ALA A 120 3.35 -18.04 -3.22
CA ALA A 120 4.55 -18.88 -3.33
C ALA A 120 4.93 -19.18 -4.79
N ASP A 121 3.96 -19.21 -5.70
CA ASP A 121 4.23 -19.35 -7.13
C ASP A 121 4.90 -18.09 -7.70
N CYS A 122 4.44 -16.91 -7.25
CA CYS A 122 5.05 -15.64 -7.59
C CYS A 122 6.45 -15.49 -6.96
N ASP A 123 6.64 -15.93 -5.71
CA ASP A 123 7.93 -15.86 -5.00
C ASP A 123 9.01 -16.60 -5.80
N ARG A 124 8.73 -17.83 -6.24
CA ARG A 124 9.66 -18.64 -7.05
C ARG A 124 10.06 -17.92 -8.35
N ARG A 125 9.11 -17.26 -9.01
CA ARG A 125 9.38 -16.50 -10.24
C ARG A 125 10.20 -15.24 -9.96
N LEU A 126 9.83 -14.50 -8.91
CA LEU A 126 10.51 -13.28 -8.50
C LEU A 126 11.97 -13.56 -8.10
N GLN A 127 12.21 -14.62 -7.32
CA GLN A 127 13.55 -15.07 -6.92
C GLN A 127 14.39 -15.55 -8.10
N GLY A 128 13.75 -16.11 -9.14
CA GLY A 128 14.44 -16.42 -10.39
C GLY A 128 15.00 -15.18 -11.11
N LEU A 129 14.35 -14.02 -10.95
CA LEU A 129 14.81 -12.74 -11.51
C LEU A 129 15.73 -11.96 -10.55
N PHE A 130 15.49 -12.07 -9.24
CA PHE A 130 16.20 -11.37 -8.18
C PHE A 130 16.58 -12.36 -7.06
N PRO A 131 17.70 -13.09 -7.19
CA PRO A 131 18.08 -14.14 -6.25
C PRO A 131 18.28 -13.67 -4.80
N GLU A 132 18.56 -12.39 -4.58
CA GLU A 132 18.76 -11.81 -3.25
C GLU A 132 17.46 -11.57 -2.48
N VAL A 133 16.31 -11.71 -3.14
CA VAL A 133 14.99 -11.48 -2.52
C VAL A 133 14.64 -12.61 -1.56
N THR A 134 14.39 -12.25 -0.31
CA THR A 134 14.04 -13.22 0.75
C THR A 134 12.59 -13.13 1.18
N GLU A 135 11.95 -11.99 0.99
CA GLU A 135 10.54 -11.79 1.31
C GLU A 135 9.86 -10.88 0.29
N ALA A 136 8.65 -11.25 -0.10
CA ALA A 136 7.80 -10.47 -1.00
C ALA A 136 6.34 -10.50 -0.54
N LEU A 137 5.62 -9.43 -0.91
CA LEU A 137 4.20 -9.24 -0.72
C LEU A 137 3.57 -8.78 -2.04
N TYR A 138 2.38 -9.29 -2.33
CA TYR A 138 1.65 -9.02 -3.56
C TYR A 138 0.32 -8.36 -3.23
N PHE A 139 0.14 -7.13 -3.67
CA PHE A 139 -1.04 -6.30 -3.42
C PHE A 139 -1.86 -6.13 -4.68
N CYS A 140 -3.14 -5.79 -4.52
CA CYS A 140 -4.08 -5.65 -5.63
C CYS A 140 -3.74 -4.47 -6.57
N THR A 141 -2.95 -3.49 -6.12
CA THR A 141 -2.45 -2.37 -6.92
C THR A 141 -1.08 -1.90 -6.41
N GLY A 142 -0.30 -1.19 -7.24
CA GLY A 142 0.96 -0.56 -6.82
C GLY A 142 0.78 0.40 -5.65
N LEU A 143 -0.25 1.25 -5.69
CA LEU A 143 -0.54 2.19 -4.61
C LEU A 143 -0.99 1.51 -3.31
N ALA A 144 -1.61 0.33 -3.38
CA ALA A 144 -1.90 -0.48 -2.19
C ALA A 144 -0.61 -0.98 -1.54
N ALA A 145 0.37 -1.40 -2.34
CA ALA A 145 1.70 -1.78 -1.85
C ALA A 145 2.42 -0.58 -1.20
N GLU A 146 2.40 0.59 -1.85
CA GLU A 146 2.95 1.83 -1.29
C GLU A 146 2.27 2.22 0.03
N ALA A 147 0.94 2.22 0.08
CA ALA A 147 0.19 2.55 1.29
C ALA A 147 0.58 1.62 2.45
N ALA A 148 0.64 0.31 2.18
CA ALA A 148 1.02 -0.68 3.18
C ALA A 148 2.46 -0.49 3.66
N VAL A 149 3.42 -0.27 2.76
CA VAL A 149 4.83 -0.10 3.11
C VAL A 149 5.06 1.22 3.83
N PHE A 150 4.47 2.33 3.38
CA PHE A 150 4.65 3.64 4.00
C PHE A 150 4.07 3.67 5.42
N SER A 151 2.85 3.15 5.61
CA SER A 151 2.26 2.98 6.94
C SER A 151 3.09 2.04 7.82
N ALA A 152 3.60 0.94 7.27
CA ALA A 152 4.44 0.00 7.99
C ALA A 152 5.75 0.62 8.50
N VAL A 153 6.40 1.50 7.72
CA VAL A 153 7.59 2.22 8.20
C VAL A 153 7.24 3.10 9.39
N ALA A 154 6.11 3.81 9.33
CA ALA A 154 5.67 4.68 10.43
C ALA A 154 5.23 3.90 11.67
N GLU A 155 4.63 2.72 11.51
CA GLU A 155 4.33 1.82 12.64
C GLU A 155 5.61 1.25 13.27
N GLU A 156 6.65 0.99 12.48
CA GLU A 156 7.91 0.43 12.97
C GLU A 156 8.82 1.48 13.61
N LEU A 157 8.87 2.70 13.07
CA LEU A 157 9.77 3.77 13.53
C LEU A 157 9.09 4.83 14.40
N GLY A 158 7.76 4.86 14.44
CA GLY A 158 6.98 5.95 15.02
C GLY A 158 6.79 7.12 14.07
N ALA A 159 6.44 8.28 14.62
CA ALA A 159 6.22 9.49 13.82
C ALA A 159 7.49 9.89 13.04
N LEU A 160 7.36 10.06 11.72
CA LEU A 160 8.49 10.26 10.82
C LEU A 160 8.25 11.32 9.75
N THR A 161 9.35 11.81 9.19
CA THR A 161 9.36 12.61 7.96
C THR A 161 9.55 11.71 6.73
N LEU A 162 8.63 11.77 5.77
CA LEU A 162 8.72 11.02 4.51
C LEU A 162 9.18 11.93 3.38
N PHE A 163 10.45 11.79 2.96
CA PHE A 163 11.00 12.50 1.81
C PHE A 163 10.63 11.79 0.51
N TYR A 164 10.12 12.55 -0.47
CA TYR A 164 9.71 12.00 -1.76
C TYR A 164 9.78 13.05 -2.88
N ALA A 165 9.74 12.59 -4.13
CA ALA A 165 9.68 13.46 -5.30
C ALA A 165 8.34 14.20 -5.39
N GLN A 166 8.37 15.55 -5.40
CA GLN A 166 7.16 16.37 -5.50
C GLN A 166 6.39 16.17 -6.82
N ASN A 167 7.11 15.79 -7.88
CA ASN A 167 6.64 15.60 -9.25
C ASN A 167 6.64 14.13 -9.68
N GLY A 168 6.74 13.19 -8.71
CA GLY A 168 6.62 11.76 -8.96
C GLY A 168 5.21 11.36 -9.43
N TYR A 169 4.90 10.06 -9.40
CA TYR A 169 3.59 9.57 -9.82
C TYR A 169 2.46 10.25 -9.02
N GLY A 170 1.53 10.91 -9.73
CA GLY A 170 0.49 11.72 -9.08
C GLY A 170 -0.43 10.94 -8.13
N GLY A 171 -0.58 9.63 -8.33
CA GLY A 171 -1.30 8.76 -7.38
C GLY A 171 -0.55 8.62 -6.05
N THR A 172 0.77 8.48 -6.10
CA THR A 172 1.66 8.37 -4.94
C THR A 172 1.75 9.70 -4.21
N GLY A 173 1.90 10.81 -4.95
CA GLY A 173 1.87 12.15 -4.37
C GLY A 173 0.57 12.42 -3.60
N GLN A 174 -0.58 12.04 -4.16
CA GLN A 174 -1.87 12.17 -3.48
C GLN A 174 -2.00 11.22 -2.27
N LEU A 175 -1.49 9.99 -2.35
CA LEU A 175 -1.46 9.07 -1.21
C LEU A 175 -0.66 9.67 -0.04
N ILE A 176 0.54 10.17 -0.33
CA ILE A 176 1.45 10.73 0.68
C ILE A 176 0.94 12.06 1.22
N ALA A 177 0.41 12.96 0.40
CA ALA A 177 0.00 14.30 0.83
C ALA A 177 -1.40 14.33 1.49
N ASP A 178 -2.36 13.56 0.96
CA ASP A 178 -3.77 13.74 1.33
C ASP A 178 -4.31 12.64 2.25
N ILE A 179 -3.74 11.43 2.20
CA ILE A 179 -4.29 10.23 2.87
C ILE A 179 -3.46 9.84 4.08
N LEU A 180 -2.17 9.53 3.91
CA LEU A 180 -1.31 9.01 4.97
C LEU A 180 -1.15 9.94 6.19
N PRO A 181 -1.10 11.28 6.06
CA PRO A 181 -0.92 12.17 7.20
C PRO A 181 -2.11 12.16 8.17
N ARG A 182 -3.27 11.64 7.75
CA ARG A 182 -4.48 11.57 8.59
C ARG A 182 -4.32 10.64 9.80
N ASP A 183 -3.37 9.70 9.73
CA ASP A 183 -3.03 8.82 10.85
C ASP A 183 -2.07 9.50 11.85
N GLY A 184 -1.55 10.70 11.53
CA GLY A 184 -0.70 11.50 12.41
C GLY A 184 0.74 11.02 12.58
N LEU A 185 1.14 9.93 11.91
CA LEU A 185 2.49 9.35 12.01
C LEU A 185 3.43 9.75 10.87
N ILE A 186 2.91 10.26 9.75
CA ILE A 186 3.71 10.60 8.58
C ILE A 186 3.59 12.10 8.30
N THR A 187 4.73 12.78 8.28
CA THR A 187 4.86 14.16 7.80
C THR A 187 5.46 14.16 6.39
N PRO A 188 4.69 14.54 5.36
CA PRO A 188 5.19 14.61 3.99
C PRO A 188 6.27 15.69 3.84
N ALA A 189 7.36 15.36 3.15
CA ALA A 189 8.42 16.28 2.77
C ALA A 189 8.69 16.17 1.25
N PRO A 190 7.85 16.81 0.41
CA PRO A 190 8.05 16.82 -1.04
C PRO A 190 9.33 17.59 -1.39
N LEU A 191 10.13 17.03 -2.28
CA LEU A 191 11.36 17.64 -2.78
C LEU A 191 11.35 17.68 -4.31
N PRO A 192 11.83 18.77 -4.95
CA PRO A 192 12.06 18.79 -6.38
C PRO A 192 13.06 17.71 -6.81
N VAL A 193 12.72 16.94 -7.85
CA VAL A 193 13.65 15.99 -8.49
C VAL A 193 14.86 16.73 -9.05
N LEU A 194 14.60 17.80 -9.81
CA LEU A 194 15.63 18.61 -10.45
C LEU A 194 15.27 20.09 -10.36
N ALA A 195 16.21 20.91 -9.91
CA ALA A 195 16.10 22.36 -10.03
C ALA A 195 17.48 23.03 -10.08
N ARG A 196 17.50 24.36 -10.22
CA ARG A 196 18.70 25.18 -10.07
C ARG A 196 18.75 25.77 -8.65
N ASP A 197 19.91 25.78 -8.03
CA ASP A 197 20.13 26.55 -6.79
C ASP A 197 20.41 28.04 -7.08
N ALA A 198 20.70 28.80 -6.03
CA ALA A 198 21.00 30.24 -6.12
C ALA A 198 22.27 30.52 -6.94
N ASP A 199 23.21 29.57 -7.01
CA ASP A 199 24.45 29.67 -7.80
C ASP A 199 24.25 29.16 -9.24
N GLY A 200 23.03 28.76 -9.62
CA GLY A 200 22.72 28.20 -10.93
C GLY A 200 23.20 26.76 -11.14
N ARG A 201 23.64 26.06 -10.09
CA ARG A 201 24.01 24.65 -10.18
C ARG A 201 22.77 23.78 -10.24
N THR A 202 22.86 22.70 -11.02
CA THR A 202 21.83 21.67 -11.02
C THR A 202 21.88 20.94 -9.69
N VAL A 203 20.75 20.90 -9.00
CA VAL A 203 20.60 20.19 -7.72
C VAL A 203 19.52 19.12 -7.89
N THR A 204 19.83 17.91 -7.47
CA THR A 204 18.98 16.72 -7.53
C THR A 204 18.19 16.50 -6.24
N ILE A 205 17.25 15.57 -6.23
CA ILE A 205 16.57 15.16 -4.99
C ILE A 205 17.55 14.58 -3.96
N VAL A 206 18.57 13.85 -4.39
CA VAL A 206 19.59 13.30 -3.49
C VAL A 206 20.33 14.42 -2.77
N ASP A 207 20.77 15.45 -3.49
CA ASP A 207 21.45 16.61 -2.89
C ASP A 207 20.59 17.28 -1.82
N ARG A 208 19.28 17.40 -2.08
CA ARG A 208 18.32 17.99 -1.14
C ARG A 208 18.11 17.13 0.09
N ILE A 209 18.00 15.81 -0.08
CA ILE A 209 17.90 14.87 1.05
C ILE A 209 19.16 15.00 1.91
N VAL A 210 20.35 14.93 1.31
CA VAL A 210 21.63 15.05 2.02
C VAL A 210 21.71 16.36 2.81
N ALA A 211 21.28 17.48 2.21
CA ALA A 211 21.25 18.78 2.88
C ALA A 211 20.20 18.85 4.01
N ALA A 212 19.11 18.10 3.92
CA ALA A 212 18.03 18.09 4.93
C ALA A 212 18.34 17.19 6.13
N LEU A 213 19.13 16.11 5.96
CA LEU A 213 19.41 15.13 7.01
C LEU A 213 19.89 15.76 8.34
N PRO A 214 20.85 16.71 8.37
CA PRO A 214 21.30 17.31 9.63
C PRO A 214 20.16 17.99 10.42
N GLY A 215 19.19 18.58 9.71
CA GLY A 215 18.04 19.27 10.32
C GLY A 215 17.07 18.35 11.05
N LEU A 216 17.13 17.02 10.82
CA LEU A 216 16.30 16.05 11.52
C LEU A 216 16.73 15.84 12.97
N GLY A 217 17.99 16.13 13.34
CA GLY A 217 18.46 16.03 14.73
C GLY A 217 18.29 14.65 15.39
N GLY A 218 18.35 13.56 14.62
CA GLY A 218 18.10 12.20 15.09
C GLY A 218 16.63 11.73 15.00
N ALA A 219 15.70 12.57 14.54
CA ALA A 219 14.31 12.19 14.34
C ALA A 219 14.15 11.12 13.24
N PRO A 220 13.19 10.19 13.37
CA PRO A 220 12.91 9.20 12.33
C PRO A 220 12.54 9.83 10.98
N ALA A 221 13.02 9.21 9.91
CA ALA A 221 12.67 9.58 8.55
C ALA A 221 12.62 8.34 7.65
N CYS A 222 12.01 8.51 6.49
CA CYS A 222 11.95 7.52 5.43
C CYS A 222 12.18 8.22 4.08
N LEU A 223 12.90 7.58 3.16
CA LEU A 223 13.08 8.07 1.80
C LEU A 223 12.24 7.23 0.84
N PHE A 224 11.49 7.86 -0.06
CA PHE A 224 10.86 7.21 -1.20
C PHE A 224 11.42 7.77 -2.51
N LEU A 225 12.05 6.89 -3.29
CA LEU A 225 12.76 7.24 -4.53
C LEU A 225 12.23 6.42 -5.70
N GLU A 226 11.69 7.08 -6.71
CA GLU A 226 11.38 6.45 -8.00
C GLU A 226 12.66 6.31 -8.84
N MET A 227 12.90 5.15 -9.43
CA MET A 227 14.08 4.83 -10.23
C MET A 227 13.72 4.19 -11.58
N PRO A 228 14.07 4.85 -12.71
CA PRO A 228 14.46 6.26 -12.79
C PRO A 228 13.31 7.19 -12.37
N THR A 229 13.60 8.45 -12.08
CA THR A 229 12.55 9.41 -11.69
C THR A 229 11.54 9.64 -12.82
N ASN A 230 10.29 9.89 -12.49
CA ASN A 230 9.30 10.35 -13.46
C ASN A 230 9.04 11.86 -13.26
N PRO A 231 8.95 12.68 -14.32
CA PRO A 231 9.23 12.41 -15.74
C PRO A 231 10.70 12.57 -16.16
N GLU A 232 11.60 13.01 -15.27
CA GLU A 232 12.97 13.43 -15.66
C GLU A 232 13.93 12.27 -16.00
N LEU A 233 13.52 11.02 -15.75
CA LEU A 233 14.28 9.80 -15.99
C LEU A 233 15.69 9.79 -15.36
N GLN A 234 15.84 10.41 -14.19
CA GLN A 234 17.12 10.51 -13.51
C GLN A 234 17.47 9.25 -12.75
N VAL A 235 18.75 8.90 -12.80
CA VAL A 235 19.37 7.93 -11.91
C VAL A 235 19.94 8.68 -10.70
N HIS A 236 19.57 8.23 -9.51
CA HIS A 236 20.05 8.76 -8.23
C HIS A 236 21.53 8.46 -7.98
N ASP A 237 22.25 9.43 -7.42
CA ASP A 237 23.58 9.22 -6.83
C ASP A 237 23.45 8.47 -5.49
N PHE A 238 23.28 7.15 -5.58
CA PHE A 238 23.21 6.31 -4.39
C PHE A 238 24.50 6.30 -3.58
N ALA A 239 25.67 6.58 -4.18
CA ALA A 239 26.92 6.62 -3.44
C ALA A 239 26.93 7.81 -2.45
N ALA A 240 26.60 9.00 -2.93
CA ALA A 240 26.46 10.20 -2.10
C ALA A 240 25.36 10.03 -1.04
N LEU A 241 24.20 9.49 -1.44
CA LEU A 241 23.10 9.23 -0.52
C LEU A 241 23.51 8.28 0.61
N MET A 242 24.12 7.14 0.27
CA MET A 242 24.51 6.13 1.25
C MET A 242 25.62 6.62 2.18
N ALA A 243 26.56 7.44 1.69
CA ALA A 243 27.55 8.08 2.56
C ALA A 243 26.88 8.96 3.63
N ALA A 244 25.93 9.80 3.23
CA ALA A 244 25.21 10.68 4.15
C ALA A 244 24.33 9.91 5.15
N LEU A 245 23.61 8.88 4.69
CA LEU A 245 22.77 8.05 5.55
C LEU A 245 23.60 7.26 6.57
N ARG A 246 24.75 6.72 6.17
CA ARG A 246 25.67 6.02 7.09
C ARG A 246 26.27 6.99 8.12
N ALA A 247 26.64 8.20 7.71
CA ALA A 247 27.11 9.24 8.62
C ALA A 247 26.02 9.62 9.64
N TYR A 248 24.78 9.80 9.17
CA TYR A 248 23.63 10.08 10.03
C TYR A 248 23.42 8.98 11.07
N ARG A 249 23.46 7.70 10.66
CA ARG A 249 23.37 6.56 11.58
C ARG A 249 24.54 6.53 12.58
N ALA A 250 25.76 6.81 12.14
CA ALA A 250 26.92 6.84 13.03
C ALA A 250 26.79 7.95 14.09
N GLN A 251 26.19 9.09 13.73
CA GLN A 251 26.00 10.22 14.64
C GLN A 251 24.81 10.04 15.59
N HIS A 252 23.69 9.48 15.12
CA HIS A 252 22.43 9.47 15.86
C HIS A 252 21.95 8.07 16.28
N GLY A 253 22.59 7.01 15.80
CA GLY A 253 22.16 5.62 16.05
C GLY A 253 20.91 5.19 15.26
N VAL A 254 20.36 6.05 14.41
CA VAL A 254 19.12 5.82 13.66
C VAL A 254 19.41 5.44 12.21
N ALA A 255 18.85 4.33 11.74
CA ALA A 255 18.87 3.95 10.33
C ALA A 255 17.61 4.46 9.63
N ILE A 256 17.78 5.20 8.53
CA ILE A 256 16.69 5.71 7.70
C ILE A 256 16.44 4.71 6.55
N PRO A 257 15.28 4.04 6.47
CA PRO A 257 14.93 3.15 5.37
C PRO A 257 14.82 3.88 4.04
N VAL A 258 15.18 3.16 2.98
CA VAL A 258 15.11 3.65 1.60
C VAL A 258 14.14 2.77 0.82
N LEU A 259 13.00 3.35 0.47
CA LEU A 259 11.98 2.73 -0.34
C LEU A 259 12.23 3.12 -1.80
N VAL A 260 12.35 2.13 -2.67
CA VAL A 260 12.67 2.38 -4.09
C VAL A 260 11.56 1.83 -4.98
N ASP A 261 10.92 2.71 -5.74
CA ASP A 261 10.03 2.31 -6.82
C ASP A 261 10.82 2.08 -8.11
N THR A 262 10.97 0.82 -8.54
CA THR A 262 11.64 0.51 -9.82
C THR A 262 10.65 0.13 -10.93
N THR A 263 9.42 0.62 -10.88
CA THR A 263 8.39 0.34 -11.90
C THR A 263 8.89 0.63 -13.31
N LEU A 264 9.62 1.72 -13.54
CA LEU A 264 10.17 2.08 -14.86
C LEU A 264 11.48 1.35 -15.22
N ALA A 265 12.15 0.74 -14.25
CA ALA A 265 13.30 -0.13 -14.44
C ALA A 265 13.02 -1.51 -13.84
N PRO A 266 12.12 -2.31 -14.46
CA PRO A 266 11.53 -3.49 -13.83
C PRO A 266 12.56 -4.54 -13.43
N LEU A 267 13.66 -4.66 -14.17
CA LEU A 267 14.76 -5.61 -13.95
C LEU A 267 15.96 -4.99 -13.22
N TYR A 268 15.85 -3.78 -12.67
CA TYR A 268 16.93 -3.17 -11.91
C TYR A 268 17.27 -4.03 -10.68
N PRO A 269 18.50 -4.57 -10.56
CA PRO A 269 18.83 -5.52 -9.51
C PRO A 269 19.29 -4.76 -8.25
N LEU A 270 18.36 -4.04 -7.61
CA LEU A 270 18.61 -3.16 -6.46
C LEU A 270 19.42 -3.87 -5.36
N PHE A 271 19.06 -5.10 -5.04
CA PHE A 271 19.68 -5.87 -3.95
C PHE A 271 21.02 -6.53 -4.32
N ALA A 272 21.34 -6.61 -5.61
CA ALA A 272 22.67 -7.02 -6.07
C ALA A 272 23.69 -5.87 -5.98
N GLN A 273 23.22 -4.62 -5.89
CA GLN A 273 24.09 -3.45 -5.84
C GLN A 273 24.86 -3.38 -4.51
N GLU A 274 26.12 -2.98 -4.57
CA GLU A 274 26.95 -2.88 -3.36
C GLU A 274 26.40 -1.86 -2.36
N PHE A 275 25.85 -0.73 -2.85
CA PHE A 275 25.35 0.34 -2.00
C PHE A 275 24.17 -0.10 -1.11
N SER A 276 23.39 -1.11 -1.52
CA SER A 276 22.21 -1.57 -0.79
C SER A 276 22.53 -2.59 0.29
N ARG A 277 23.75 -3.16 0.29
CA ARG A 277 24.15 -4.19 1.25
C ARG A 277 24.16 -3.66 2.68
N GLY A 278 23.48 -4.40 3.56
CA GLY A 278 23.40 -4.11 4.99
C GLY A 278 22.65 -2.81 5.32
N TRP A 279 21.78 -2.34 4.43
CA TRP A 279 20.94 -1.17 4.66
C TRP A 279 19.47 -1.50 4.43
N PRO A 280 18.52 -0.92 5.19
CA PRO A 280 17.08 -1.16 5.08
C PRO A 280 16.47 -0.66 3.77
N PHE A 281 16.73 -1.37 2.67
CA PHE A 281 16.08 -1.15 1.39
C PHE A 281 14.84 -2.01 1.25
N VAL A 282 13.73 -1.40 0.83
CA VAL A 282 12.52 -2.10 0.38
C VAL A 282 12.21 -1.64 -1.03
N CYS A 283 12.04 -2.59 -1.95
CA CYS A 283 11.60 -2.30 -3.29
C CYS A 283 10.08 -2.37 -3.35
N VAL A 284 9.44 -1.34 -3.91
CA VAL A 284 8.01 -1.34 -4.22
C VAL A 284 7.86 -1.22 -5.73
N LYS A 285 6.87 -1.86 -6.35
CA LYS A 285 6.63 -1.77 -7.80
C LYS A 285 5.15 -1.82 -8.11
N SER A 286 4.74 -1.06 -9.12
CA SER A 286 3.52 -1.34 -9.86
C SER A 286 3.74 -2.51 -10.81
N GLY A 287 3.44 -3.72 -10.32
CA GLY A 287 3.45 -4.94 -11.13
C GLY A 287 2.47 -4.89 -12.30
N SER A 288 1.48 -3.99 -12.26
CA SER A 288 0.49 -3.76 -13.33
C SER A 288 1.09 -3.48 -14.71
N LYS A 289 2.34 -3.01 -14.76
CA LYS A 289 3.04 -2.67 -15.99
C LYS A 289 3.78 -3.90 -16.52
N TYR A 290 5.02 -4.09 -16.10
CA TYR A 290 5.90 -5.09 -16.69
C TYR A 290 5.65 -6.51 -16.18
N PHE A 291 5.23 -6.68 -14.91
CA PHE A 291 5.06 -8.02 -14.33
C PHE A 291 3.77 -8.70 -14.77
N THR A 292 2.69 -7.95 -15.03
CA THR A 292 1.45 -8.51 -15.57
C THR A 292 1.25 -8.17 -17.05
N ARG A 293 2.14 -7.38 -17.65
CA ARG A 293 2.06 -6.87 -19.04
C ARG A 293 0.71 -6.20 -19.34
N GLY A 294 0.17 -5.48 -18.34
CA GLY A 294 -1.13 -4.80 -18.44
C GLY A 294 -2.36 -5.70 -18.30
N LYS A 295 -2.20 -7.01 -18.08
CA LYS A 295 -3.33 -7.96 -17.97
C LYS A 295 -4.10 -7.86 -16.66
N ALA A 296 -3.44 -7.38 -15.60
CA ALA A 296 -4.04 -7.20 -14.28
C ALA A 296 -3.36 -6.04 -13.55
N THR A 297 -4.09 -5.37 -12.66
CA THR A 297 -3.45 -4.53 -11.65
C THR A 297 -2.66 -5.40 -10.68
N LEU A 298 -1.54 -4.89 -10.20
CA LEU A 298 -0.71 -5.55 -9.20
C LEU A 298 0.23 -4.53 -8.56
N GLY A 299 0.45 -4.66 -7.26
CA GLY A 299 1.56 -4.07 -6.53
C GLY A 299 2.44 -5.16 -5.96
N VAL A 300 3.74 -4.92 -5.90
CA VAL A 300 4.70 -5.86 -5.30
C VAL A 300 5.61 -5.08 -4.39
N ALA A 301 5.79 -5.54 -3.15
CA ALA A 301 6.80 -5.03 -2.24
C ALA A 301 7.71 -6.17 -1.81
N PHE A 302 9.02 -5.98 -1.84
CA PHE A 302 9.97 -7.05 -1.53
C PHE A 302 11.32 -6.51 -1.02
N CYS A 303 12.04 -7.33 -0.26
CA CYS A 303 13.32 -6.97 0.32
C CYS A 303 14.33 -8.13 0.35
N ALA A 304 15.59 -7.78 0.57
CA ALA A 304 16.66 -8.73 0.90
C ALA A 304 16.68 -9.04 2.40
N ASP A 305 17.68 -9.80 2.86
CA ASP A 305 17.84 -10.19 4.27
C ASP A 305 18.45 -9.05 5.11
N GLU A 306 17.68 -7.97 5.30
CA GLU A 306 18.01 -6.90 6.25
C GLU A 306 16.92 -6.82 7.34
N PRO A 307 17.27 -6.87 8.64
CA PRO A 307 16.28 -7.01 9.71
C PRO A 307 15.18 -5.94 9.74
N LEU A 308 15.52 -4.67 9.55
CA LEU A 308 14.52 -3.60 9.57
C LEU A 308 13.65 -3.63 8.31
N ALA A 309 14.20 -3.90 7.13
CA ALA A 309 13.43 -4.09 5.91
C ALA A 309 12.42 -5.24 6.04
N ARG A 310 12.82 -6.36 6.66
CA ARG A 310 11.92 -7.48 6.95
C ARG A 310 10.86 -7.15 7.99
N ALA A 311 11.21 -6.39 9.04
CA ALA A 311 10.24 -5.89 10.01
C ALA A 311 9.18 -5.01 9.32
N ILE A 312 9.61 -4.10 8.43
CA ILE A 312 8.72 -3.28 7.61
C ILE A 312 7.78 -4.16 6.76
N LEU A 313 8.28 -5.18 6.06
CA LEU A 313 7.39 -6.09 5.31
C LEU A 313 6.47 -6.90 6.23
N GLY A 314 6.91 -7.31 7.40
CA GLY A 314 6.07 -7.96 8.41
C GLY A 314 4.88 -7.09 8.83
N ARG A 315 5.13 -5.79 9.07
CA ARG A 315 4.09 -4.79 9.35
C ARG A 315 3.19 -4.53 8.15
N ALA A 316 3.77 -4.40 6.96
CA ALA A 316 3.02 -4.21 5.72
C ALA A 316 2.10 -5.41 5.43
N ARG A 317 2.50 -6.63 5.81
CA ARG A 317 1.68 -7.82 5.73
C ARG A 317 0.45 -7.75 6.64
N ALA A 318 0.63 -7.28 7.88
CA ALA A 318 -0.48 -7.07 8.80
C ALA A 318 -1.44 -5.99 8.27
N TYR A 319 -0.90 -4.87 7.78
CA TYR A 319 -1.69 -3.81 7.14
C TYR A 319 -2.49 -4.33 5.94
N GLY A 320 -1.84 -5.08 5.04
CA GLY A 320 -2.46 -5.64 3.84
C GLY A 320 -3.63 -6.57 4.17
N ARG A 321 -3.51 -7.33 5.27
CA ARG A 321 -4.60 -8.18 5.80
C ARG A 321 -5.75 -7.33 6.33
N ASP A 322 -5.45 -6.37 7.21
CA ASP A 322 -6.46 -5.51 7.85
C ASP A 322 -7.26 -4.70 6.83
N THR A 323 -6.63 -4.32 5.72
CA THR A 323 -7.26 -3.54 4.65
C THR A 323 -7.84 -4.37 3.51
N ASP A 324 -7.66 -5.70 3.52
CA ASP A 324 -8.02 -6.61 2.43
C ASP A 324 -7.48 -6.17 1.05
N THR A 325 -6.19 -5.82 1.00
CA THR A 325 -5.56 -5.25 -0.20
C THR A 325 -4.57 -6.20 -0.89
N PHE A 326 -4.50 -7.46 -0.46
CA PHE A 326 -3.67 -8.46 -1.12
C PHE A 326 -4.20 -8.82 -2.51
N ALA A 327 -3.27 -9.13 -3.41
CA ALA A 327 -3.55 -9.57 -4.76
C ALA A 327 -4.44 -10.82 -4.74
N ARG A 328 -5.41 -10.85 -5.64
CA ARG A 328 -6.30 -12.00 -5.83
C ARG A 328 -5.63 -13.06 -6.71
N PRO A 329 -6.07 -14.33 -6.64
CA PRO A 329 -5.53 -15.42 -7.46
C PRO A 329 -5.41 -15.10 -8.95
N SER A 330 -6.38 -14.37 -9.53
CA SER A 330 -6.34 -13.92 -10.92
C SER A 330 -5.19 -12.94 -11.22
N GLN A 331 -4.87 -12.05 -10.28
CA GLN A 331 -3.74 -11.12 -10.40
C GLN A 331 -2.41 -11.85 -10.22
N LEU A 332 -2.34 -12.82 -9.29
CA LEU A 332 -1.17 -13.66 -9.09
C LEU A 332 -0.88 -14.53 -10.31
N ALA A 333 -1.92 -15.09 -10.95
CA ALA A 333 -1.79 -15.84 -12.19
C ALA A 333 -1.20 -14.99 -13.31
N ALA A 334 -1.71 -13.77 -13.50
CA ALA A 334 -1.17 -12.81 -14.46
C ALA A 334 0.29 -12.43 -14.16
N ALA A 335 0.65 -12.32 -12.87
CA ALA A 335 2.01 -12.06 -12.43
C ALA A 335 2.96 -13.22 -12.77
N VAL A 336 2.57 -14.47 -12.46
CA VAL A 336 3.37 -15.67 -12.78
C VAL A 336 3.61 -15.80 -14.28
N GLU A 337 2.61 -15.48 -15.10
CA GLU A 337 2.74 -15.52 -16.56
C GLU A 337 3.68 -14.43 -17.10
N GLY A 338 3.69 -13.23 -16.51
CA GLY A 338 4.52 -12.12 -17.00
C GLY A 338 5.93 -12.09 -16.42
N LEU A 339 6.15 -12.70 -15.23
CA LEU A 339 7.46 -12.91 -14.60
C LEU A 339 8.22 -14.09 -15.25
N THR A 340 8.51 -13.94 -16.55
CA THR A 340 9.26 -14.89 -17.38
C THR A 340 10.34 -14.16 -18.15
#